data_AF-A0A0C5J8K3-F1
#
_entry.id   AF-A0A0C5J8K3-F1
#
_cell.length_a   1.000
_cell.length_b   1.000
_cell.length_c   1.000
_cell.angle_alpha   90.00
_cell.angle_beta   90.00
_cell.angle_gamma   90.00
#
_symmetry.space_group_name_H-M   'P 1'
#
loop_
_entity.id
_entity.type
_entity.pdbx_description
1 polymer ?
#
loop_
_entity_poly.entity_id
_entity_poly.type
_entity_poly.pdbx_seq_one_letter_code
_entity_poly.pdbx_strand_id
1 'polypeptide(L)'
;MRSVRNPQLDLRLDTAIPDAAVRWHEGASIRWLGQSLRLTLSREHAQTWRQGDALYLPLPPRATPRQIQDSAEAWLRKDATRYLAQCITEKSALVMRQQPGQPTRQPPRLALSFAARGDWVELLNVPTESVTTEFFTLLRCHWRLIEQPPEVIDAALDQALRRYFSRDQSSHSLFSLHA
;
A
#
# COMPACT_ATOMS: atom_id res chain seq x y z
N MET A 1 20.66 -20.79 5.89
CA MET A 1 19.83 -20.35 7.05
C MET A 1 18.41 -20.11 6.55
N ARG A 2 17.45 -20.91 7.03
CA ARG A 2 16.06 -20.93 6.54
C ARG A 2 15.38 -19.63 6.95
N SER A 3 15.02 -18.80 5.96
CA SER A 3 14.16 -17.63 6.16
C SER A 3 12.86 -18.11 6.79
N VAL A 4 12.58 -17.64 8.01
CA VAL A 4 11.34 -17.93 8.73
C VAL A 4 10.21 -17.35 7.88
N ARG A 5 9.47 -18.23 7.21
CA ARG A 5 8.30 -17.87 6.39
C ARG A 5 7.39 -17.00 7.24
N ASN A 6 7.20 -15.76 6.80
CA ASN A 6 6.31 -14.81 7.41
C ASN A 6 4.88 -15.38 7.30
N PRO A 7 4.13 -15.59 8.40
CA PRO A 7 2.77 -16.17 8.36
C PRO A 7 1.75 -15.29 7.62
N GLN A 8 2.16 -14.09 7.18
CA GLN A 8 1.36 -13.22 6.33
C GLN A 8 1.25 -13.71 4.87
N LEU A 9 2.02 -14.71 4.46
CA LEU A 9 1.96 -15.30 3.11
C LEU A 9 0.74 -16.21 2.90
N ASP A 10 -0.02 -16.54 3.95
CA ASP A 10 -1.16 -17.48 3.87
C ASP A 10 -2.54 -16.81 3.74
N LEU A 11 -2.60 -15.48 3.60
CA LEU A 11 -3.85 -14.80 3.20
C LEU A 11 -4.06 -14.92 1.68
N ARG A 12 -4.39 -16.15 1.29
CA ARG A 12 -5.19 -16.57 0.12
C ARG A 12 -5.14 -15.63 -1.09
N LEU A 13 -4.15 -15.83 -1.95
CA LEU A 13 -4.27 -15.58 -3.40
C LEU A 13 -4.65 -16.86 -4.18
N ASP A 14 -5.08 -17.92 -3.49
CA ASP A 14 -5.68 -19.11 -4.11
C ASP A 14 -7.20 -18.97 -4.12
N THR A 15 -7.73 -18.41 -5.20
CA THR A 15 -9.03 -18.81 -5.71
C THR A 15 -8.94 -18.70 -7.22
N ALA A 16 -9.15 -19.83 -7.90
CA ALA A 16 -9.15 -19.97 -9.35
C ALA A 16 -9.69 -18.70 -10.00
N ILE A 17 -8.91 -18.06 -10.88
CA ILE A 17 -9.29 -16.81 -11.55
C ILE A 17 -10.64 -17.08 -12.22
N PRO A 18 -11.77 -16.56 -11.69
CA PRO A 18 -13.00 -16.59 -12.46
C PRO A 18 -12.70 -15.81 -13.73
N ASP A 19 -13.29 -16.23 -14.85
CA ASP A 19 -13.21 -15.48 -16.10
C ASP A 19 -13.31 -13.98 -15.79
N ALA A 20 -12.39 -13.17 -16.32
CA ALA A 20 -12.34 -11.74 -16.03
C ALA A 20 -13.71 -11.08 -16.32
N ALA A 21 -14.49 -11.64 -17.25
CA ALA A 21 -15.87 -11.25 -17.51
C ALA A 21 -16.83 -11.45 -16.33
N VAL A 22 -16.65 -12.49 -15.51
CA VAL A 22 -17.44 -12.77 -14.30
C VAL A 22 -17.05 -11.84 -13.15
N ARG A 23 -15.78 -11.41 -13.10
CA ARG A 23 -15.30 -10.52 -12.04
C ARG A 23 -15.53 -9.04 -12.33
N TRP A 24 -15.50 -8.65 -13.61
CA TRP A 24 -15.50 -7.26 -14.03
C TRP A 24 -16.70 -6.97 -14.93
N HIS A 25 -17.79 -6.56 -14.32
CA HIS A 25 -19.00 -6.15 -15.03
C HIS A 25 -19.75 -5.09 -14.21
N GLU A 26 -20.76 -4.46 -14.81
CA GLU A 26 -21.65 -3.56 -14.09
C GLU A 26 -22.36 -4.30 -12.94
N GLY A 27 -22.34 -3.70 -11.75
CA GLY A 27 -22.87 -4.29 -10.53
C GLY A 27 -21.90 -5.25 -9.81
N ALA A 28 -20.75 -5.58 -10.40
CA ALA A 28 -19.74 -6.40 -9.72
C ALA A 28 -19.22 -5.71 -8.45
N SER A 29 -18.81 -6.49 -7.47
CA SER A 29 -18.28 -5.97 -6.19
C SER A 29 -16.77 -6.17 -6.09
N ILE A 30 -16.05 -5.12 -5.74
CA ILE A 30 -14.61 -5.12 -5.45
C ILE A 30 -14.37 -4.81 -3.97
N ARG A 31 -13.17 -5.11 -3.46
CA ARG A 31 -12.77 -4.81 -2.08
C ARG A 31 -12.03 -3.47 -2.00
N TRP A 32 -12.31 -2.70 -0.96
CA TRP A 32 -11.64 -1.44 -0.65
C TRP A 32 -11.78 -1.16 0.84
N LEU A 33 -10.67 -1.02 1.55
CA LEU A 33 -10.59 -0.82 3.00
C LEU A 33 -11.46 -1.81 3.79
N GLY A 34 -11.43 -3.09 3.39
CA GLY A 34 -12.26 -4.15 3.96
C GLY A 34 -13.75 -4.10 3.56
N GLN A 35 -14.22 -2.99 3.01
CA GLN A 35 -15.57 -2.80 2.50
C GLN A 35 -15.72 -3.33 1.07
N SER A 36 -16.98 -3.53 0.66
CA SER A 36 -17.32 -3.87 -0.72
C SER A 36 -17.80 -2.62 -1.46
N LEU A 37 -17.21 -2.35 -2.62
CA LEU A 37 -17.67 -1.31 -3.54
C LEU A 37 -18.30 -1.96 -4.77
N ARG A 38 -19.52 -1.53 -5.12
CA ARG A 38 -20.23 -1.91 -6.34
C ARG A 38 -19.74 -1.06 -7.51
N LEU A 39 -19.42 -1.69 -8.63
CA LEU A 39 -19.07 -0.98 -9.86
C LEU A 39 -20.34 -0.50 -10.57
N THR A 40 -20.41 0.79 -10.88
CA THR A 40 -21.54 1.40 -11.60
C THR A 40 -21.01 2.16 -12.79
N LEU A 41 -21.58 1.92 -13.98
CA LEU A 41 -21.18 2.66 -15.18
C LEU A 41 -22.03 3.94 -15.26
N SER A 42 -21.39 5.09 -15.29
CA SER A 42 -22.09 6.37 -15.43
C SER A 42 -21.32 7.30 -16.36
N ARG A 43 -22.04 7.91 -17.30
CA ARG A 43 -21.48 8.96 -18.18
C ARG A 43 -21.63 10.36 -17.61
N GLU A 44 -22.30 10.50 -16.47
CA GLU A 44 -22.58 11.79 -15.84
C GLU A 44 -21.34 12.41 -15.21
N HIS A 45 -20.34 11.59 -14.90
CA HIS A 45 -19.08 12.02 -14.31
C HIS A 45 -17.94 11.93 -15.33
N ALA A 46 -17.09 12.96 -15.37
CA ALA A 46 -15.90 12.97 -16.20
C ALA A 46 -14.75 12.13 -15.62
N GLN A 47 -14.83 11.74 -14.35
CA GLN A 47 -13.80 11.01 -13.62
C GLN A 47 -14.42 9.93 -12.75
N THR A 48 -13.64 8.89 -12.44
CA THR A 48 -14.05 7.85 -11.51
C THR A 48 -14.28 8.44 -10.12
N TRP A 49 -15.48 8.22 -9.59
CA TRP A 49 -15.94 8.81 -8.33
C TRP A 49 -16.56 7.76 -7.42
N ARG A 50 -16.26 7.83 -6.12
CA ARG A 50 -16.86 6.94 -5.11
C ARG A 50 -17.92 7.71 -4.33
N GLN A 51 -19.10 7.13 -4.19
CA GLN A 51 -20.16 7.62 -3.32
C GLN A 51 -20.74 6.45 -2.54
N GLY A 52 -20.62 6.49 -1.20
CA GLY A 52 -21.03 5.39 -0.35
C GLY A 52 -20.31 4.08 -0.71
N ASP A 53 -21.09 3.04 -0.97
CA ASP A 53 -20.66 1.71 -1.39
C ASP A 53 -20.60 1.54 -2.92
N ALA A 54 -20.72 2.63 -3.70
CA ALA A 54 -20.66 2.58 -5.15
C ALA A 54 -19.42 3.31 -5.71
N LEU A 55 -18.81 2.71 -6.73
CA LEU A 55 -17.75 3.27 -7.55
C LEU A 55 -18.28 3.53 -8.95
N TYR A 56 -18.47 4.80 -9.28
CA TYR A 56 -18.95 5.26 -10.58
C TYR A 56 -17.78 5.37 -11.54
N LEU A 57 -17.80 4.54 -12.59
CA LEU A 57 -16.81 4.52 -13.65
C LEU A 57 -17.33 5.36 -14.84
N PRO A 58 -16.53 6.30 -15.38
CA PRO A 58 -16.89 7.17 -16.51
C PRO A 58 -16.86 6.40 -17.84
N LEU A 59 -17.67 5.35 -17.94
CA LEU A 59 -17.66 4.37 -19.01
C LEU A 59 -19.04 4.25 -19.67
N PRO A 60 -19.11 3.92 -20.97
CA PRO A 60 -20.38 3.65 -21.63
C PRO A 60 -21.04 2.37 -21.07
N PRO A 61 -22.38 2.22 -21.17
CA PRO A 61 -23.10 1.06 -20.63
C PRO A 61 -22.76 -0.27 -21.33
N ARG A 62 -22.00 -0.25 -22.43
CA ARG A 62 -21.50 -1.43 -23.14
C ARG A 62 -19.98 -1.57 -23.00
N ALA A 63 -19.38 -0.99 -21.96
CA ALA A 63 -17.96 -1.13 -21.70
C ALA A 63 -17.59 -2.60 -21.51
N THR A 64 -16.45 -2.99 -22.07
CA THR A 64 -15.98 -4.37 -21.95
C THR A 64 -15.50 -4.65 -20.52
N PRO A 65 -15.51 -5.92 -20.06
CA PRO A 65 -14.95 -6.28 -18.76
C PRO A 65 -13.54 -5.75 -18.53
N ARG A 66 -12.73 -5.71 -19.59
CA ARG A 66 -11.37 -5.17 -19.53
C ARG A 66 -11.34 -3.68 -19.26
N GLN A 67 -12.20 -2.89 -19.90
CA GLN A 67 -12.30 -1.44 -19.65
C GLN A 67 -12.78 -1.14 -18.23
N ILE A 68 -13.71 -1.95 -17.73
CA ILE A 68 -14.21 -1.87 -16.35
C ILE A 68 -13.08 -2.17 -15.37
N GLN A 69 -12.34 -3.25 -15.59
CA GLN A 69 -11.16 -3.61 -14.80
C GLN A 69 -10.13 -2.49 -14.78
N ASP A 70 -9.70 -2.03 -15.95
CA ASP A 70 -8.62 -1.05 -16.06
C ASP A 70 -9.00 0.28 -15.36
N SER A 71 -10.27 0.70 -15.48
CA SER A 71 -10.78 1.91 -14.82
C SER A 71 -10.88 1.77 -13.29
N ALA A 72 -11.38 0.63 -12.81
CA ALA A 72 -11.50 0.35 -11.39
C ALA A 72 -10.11 0.18 -10.73
N GLU A 73 -9.19 -0.55 -11.36
CA GLU A 73 -7.82 -0.70 -10.86
C GLU A 73 -7.05 0.63 -10.89
N ALA A 74 -7.21 1.45 -11.93
CA ALA A 74 -6.60 2.78 -11.97
C ALA A 74 -7.07 3.66 -10.79
N TRP A 75 -8.36 3.61 -10.47
CA TRP A 75 -8.90 4.29 -9.30
C TRP A 75 -8.34 3.72 -8.00
N LEU A 76 -8.35 2.40 -7.82
CA LEU A 76 -7.81 1.74 -6.62
C LEU A 76 -6.34 2.11 -6.39
N ARG A 77 -5.52 2.17 -7.44
CA ARG A 77 -4.10 2.54 -7.34
C ARG A 77 -3.92 4.00 -6.92
N LYS A 78 -4.72 4.92 -7.49
CA LYS A 78 -4.72 6.33 -7.10
C LYS A 78 -5.14 6.50 -5.64
N ASP A 79 -6.18 5.79 -5.24
CA ASP A 79 -6.71 5.83 -3.88
C ASP A 79 -5.73 5.21 -2.88
N ALA A 80 -5.11 4.08 -3.22
CA ALA A 80 -4.06 3.44 -2.44
C ALA A 80 -2.87 4.37 -2.19
N THR A 81 -2.37 5.05 -3.23
CA THR A 81 -1.29 6.04 -3.07
C THR A 81 -1.67 7.13 -2.08
N ARG A 82 -2.88 7.69 -2.21
CA ARG A 82 -3.36 8.77 -1.32
C ARG A 82 -3.49 8.29 0.12
N TYR A 83 -4.21 7.19 0.33
CA TYR A 83 -4.50 6.64 1.65
C TYR A 83 -3.22 6.20 2.37
N LEU A 84 -2.38 5.40 1.70
CA LEU A 84 -1.16 4.89 2.32
C LEU A 84 -0.16 6.02 2.62
N ALA A 85 -0.03 7.02 1.74
CA ALA A 85 0.84 8.17 2.01
C ALA A 85 0.40 8.92 3.27
N GLN A 86 -0.91 9.16 3.42
CA GLN A 86 -1.47 9.78 4.62
C GLN A 86 -1.17 8.94 5.88
N CYS A 87 -1.48 7.63 5.84
CA CYS A 87 -1.22 6.74 6.98
C CYS A 87 0.27 6.72 7.37
N ILE A 88 1.18 6.69 6.40
CA ILE A 88 2.63 6.71 6.64
C ILE A 88 3.04 8.01 7.34
N THR A 89 2.55 9.16 6.86
CA THR A 89 2.85 10.46 7.47
C THR A 89 2.34 10.53 8.91
N GLU A 90 1.08 10.17 9.15
CA GLU A 90 0.45 10.21 10.48
C GLU A 90 1.16 9.28 11.47
N LYS A 91 1.40 8.02 11.07
CA LYS A 91 2.05 7.02 11.92
C LYS A 91 3.51 7.37 12.20
N SER A 92 4.24 7.89 11.22
CA SER A 92 5.62 8.36 11.43
C SER A 92 5.67 9.49 12.47
N ALA A 93 4.75 10.46 12.38
CA ALA A 93 4.65 11.54 13.35
C ALA A 93 4.31 11.03 14.76
N LEU A 94 3.43 10.03 14.87
CA LEU A 94 3.09 9.41 16.15
C LEU A 94 4.29 8.69 16.78
N VAL A 95 5.05 7.92 16.01
CA VAL A 95 6.27 7.24 16.50
C VAL A 95 7.30 8.26 16.98
N MET A 96 7.51 9.36 16.26
CA MET A 96 8.44 10.42 16.64
C MET A 96 8.04 11.10 17.96
N ARG A 97 6.75 11.36 18.17
CA ARG A 97 6.26 11.94 19.44
C ARG A 97 6.46 11.01 20.63
N GLN A 98 6.40 9.69 20.40
CA GLN A 98 6.58 8.68 21.44
C GLN A 98 8.05 8.45 21.82
N GLN A 99 9.00 8.97 21.03
CA GLN A 99 10.44 8.82 21.27
C GLN A 99 11.13 10.20 21.38
N PRO A 100 10.78 11.01 22.40
CA PRO A 100 11.40 12.32 22.61
C PRO A 100 12.90 12.13 22.88
N GLY A 101 13.75 12.70 22.01
CA GLY A 101 15.21 12.64 22.12
C GLY A 101 15.92 11.94 20.95
N GLN A 102 15.19 11.29 20.04
CA GLN A 102 15.78 10.82 18.78
C GLN A 102 15.91 11.96 17.75
N PRO A 103 16.91 11.89 16.85
CA PRO A 103 17.03 12.84 15.75
C PRO A 103 15.77 12.81 14.88
N THR A 104 15.26 13.99 14.54
CA THR A 104 14.08 14.15 13.68
C THR A 104 14.35 13.53 12.31
N ARG A 105 13.79 12.36 12.06
CA ARG A 105 13.93 11.65 10.79
C ARG A 105 12.76 11.98 9.87
N GLN A 106 12.99 12.02 8.57
CA GLN A 106 11.89 12.16 7.62
C GLN A 106 11.10 10.84 7.49
N PRO A 107 9.79 10.88 7.21
CA PRO A 107 9.03 9.68 6.90
C PRO A 107 9.58 9.00 5.64
N PRO A 108 9.53 7.65 5.55
CA PRO A 108 9.99 6.95 4.37
C PRO A 108 9.11 7.27 3.16
N ARG A 109 9.70 7.31 1.96
CA ARG A 109 8.95 7.58 0.73
C ARG A 109 8.11 6.37 0.34
N LEU A 110 6.84 6.56 0.00
CA LEU A 110 5.96 5.50 -0.48
C LEU A 110 6.25 5.16 -1.96
N ALA A 111 6.26 3.88 -2.30
CA ALA A 111 6.05 3.43 -3.67
C ALA A 111 5.11 2.23 -3.71
N LEU A 112 4.32 2.10 -4.79
CA LEU A 112 3.46 0.96 -5.00
C LEU A 112 4.18 -0.15 -5.79
N SER A 113 4.00 -1.39 -5.35
CA SER A 113 4.39 -2.59 -6.08
C SER A 113 3.19 -3.19 -6.82
N PHE A 114 3.41 -3.59 -8.07
CA PHE A 114 2.44 -4.24 -8.95
C PHE A 114 2.77 -5.71 -9.23
N ALA A 115 3.74 -6.27 -8.50
CA ALA A 115 4.12 -7.66 -8.63
C ALA A 115 2.92 -8.57 -8.32
N ALA A 116 2.80 -9.70 -9.02
CA ALA A 116 1.70 -10.65 -8.77
C ALA A 116 1.78 -11.30 -7.38
N ARG A 117 2.96 -11.28 -6.76
CA ARG A 117 3.26 -11.84 -5.44
C ARG A 117 4.29 -10.97 -4.73
N GLY A 118 4.25 -10.94 -3.41
CA GLY A 118 5.21 -10.24 -2.58
C GLY A 118 4.66 -9.97 -1.18
N ASP A 119 5.50 -9.41 -0.32
CA ASP A 119 5.06 -8.92 0.98
C ASP A 119 4.15 -7.69 0.81
N TRP A 120 3.24 -7.49 1.78
CA TRP A 120 2.36 -6.32 1.79
C TRP A 120 3.14 -5.01 1.87
N VAL A 121 4.21 -4.98 2.68
CA VAL A 121 5.04 -3.80 2.92
C VAL A 121 6.50 -4.24 3.07
N GLU A 122 7.40 -3.58 2.35
CA GLU A 122 8.83 -3.86 2.35
C GLU A 122 9.64 -2.56 2.44
N LEU A 123 10.75 -2.59 3.19
CA LEU A 123 11.69 -1.48 3.29
C LEU A 123 12.87 -1.71 2.34
N LEU A 124 13.07 -0.78 1.41
CA LEU A 124 14.20 -0.78 0.49
C LEU A 124 15.09 0.43 0.76
N ASN A 125 16.40 0.20 0.71
CA ASN A 125 17.39 1.29 0.67
C ASN A 125 17.74 1.51 -0.79
N VAL A 126 17.39 2.67 -1.32
CA VAL A 126 17.64 3.01 -2.72
C VAL A 126 18.85 3.93 -2.77
N PRO A 127 19.88 3.60 -3.59
CA PRO A 127 21.01 4.49 -3.79
C PRO A 127 20.51 5.77 -4.48
N THR A 128 20.92 6.92 -3.97
CA THR A 128 20.73 8.18 -4.69
C THR A 128 21.75 8.23 -5.82
N GLU A 129 21.38 8.67 -7.02
CA GLU A 129 22.27 8.79 -8.19
C GLU A 129 23.36 9.87 -8.03
N SER A 130 23.55 10.40 -6.81
CA SER A 130 24.50 11.45 -6.48
C SER A 130 25.89 10.91 -6.18
N VAL A 131 26.90 11.76 -6.40
CA VAL A 131 28.33 11.47 -6.17
C VAL A 131 28.63 11.18 -4.69
N THR A 132 27.74 11.60 -3.78
CA THR A 132 27.70 11.18 -2.39
C THR A 132 26.86 9.91 -2.26
N THR A 133 27.43 8.86 -1.65
CA THR A 133 26.76 7.57 -1.37
C THR A 133 25.66 7.72 -0.31
N GLU A 134 24.65 8.51 -0.59
CA GLU A 134 23.47 8.69 0.25
C GLU A 134 22.37 7.75 -0.20
N PHE A 135 21.80 7.02 0.75
CA PHE A 135 20.64 6.17 0.51
C PHE A 135 19.41 6.84 1.11
N PHE A 136 18.30 6.86 0.37
CA PHE A 136 17.01 7.12 0.98
C PHE A 136 16.25 5.81 1.17
N THR A 137 15.40 5.78 2.19
CA THR A 137 14.56 4.61 2.46
C THR A 137 13.21 4.76 1.81
N LEU A 138 12.84 3.73 1.06
CA LEU A 138 11.57 3.60 0.35
C LEU A 138 10.75 2.50 1.01
N LEU A 139 9.51 2.83 1.35
CA LEU A 139 8.51 1.89 1.83
C LEU A 139 7.68 1.43 0.64
N ARG A 140 7.98 0.23 0.14
CA ARG A 140 7.26 -0.39 -0.97
C ARG A 140 6.03 -1.09 -0.43
N CYS A 141 4.86 -0.63 -0.81
CA CYS A 141 3.58 -1.25 -0.45
C CYS A 141 2.98 -1.95 -1.66
N HIS A 142 2.49 -3.18 -1.50
CA HIS A 142 1.72 -3.84 -2.56
C HIS A 142 0.39 -3.10 -2.79
N TRP A 143 0.04 -2.78 -4.03
CA TRP A 143 -1.11 -1.90 -4.30
C TRP A 143 -2.45 -2.45 -3.79
N ARG A 144 -2.63 -3.78 -3.78
CA ARG A 144 -3.82 -4.43 -3.20
C ARG A 144 -3.88 -4.40 -1.67
N LEU A 145 -2.90 -3.81 -0.98
CA LEU A 145 -3.00 -3.58 0.46
C LEU A 145 -4.26 -2.75 0.78
N ILE A 146 -4.64 -1.84 -0.12
CA ILE A 146 -5.88 -1.04 0.01
C ILE A 146 -7.16 -1.87 -0.01
N GLU A 147 -7.11 -3.13 -0.45
CA GLU A 147 -8.28 -4.03 -0.43
C GLU A 147 -8.50 -4.63 0.97
N GLN A 148 -7.49 -4.58 1.84
CA GLN A 148 -7.56 -5.12 3.20
C GLN A 148 -8.29 -4.16 4.17
N PRO A 149 -8.84 -4.67 5.28
CA PRO A 149 -9.40 -3.83 6.35
C PRO A 149 -8.35 -2.85 6.91
N PRO A 150 -8.78 -1.67 7.41
CA PRO A 150 -7.86 -0.66 7.95
C PRO A 150 -6.95 -1.22 9.06
N GLU A 151 -7.44 -2.14 9.90
CA GLU A 151 -6.64 -2.70 10.99
C GLU A 151 -5.46 -3.53 10.48
N VAL A 152 -5.64 -4.23 9.35
CA VAL A 152 -4.60 -5.02 8.69
C VAL A 152 -3.57 -4.11 8.03
N ILE A 153 -4.04 -3.05 7.36
CA ILE A 153 -3.17 -2.03 6.76
C ILE A 153 -2.32 -1.38 7.85
N ASP A 154 -2.96 -0.99 8.96
CA ASP A 154 -2.30 -0.35 10.08
C ASP A 154 -1.24 -1.24 10.71
N ALA A 155 -1.57 -2.51 10.98
CA ALA A 155 -0.62 -3.45 11.53
C ALA A 155 0.60 -3.67 10.62
N ALA A 156 0.38 -3.76 9.29
CA ALA A 156 1.45 -3.92 8.32
C ALA A 156 2.37 -2.69 8.26
N LEU A 157 1.79 -1.48 8.23
CA LEU A 157 2.54 -0.23 8.24
C LEU A 157 3.29 -0.03 9.56
N ASP A 158 2.66 -0.29 10.71
CA ASP A 158 3.29 -0.15 12.02
C ASP A 158 4.49 -1.08 12.16
N GLN A 159 4.36 -2.33 11.72
CA GLN A 159 5.47 -3.28 11.74
C GLN A 159 6.66 -2.79 10.91
N ALA A 160 6.39 -2.24 9.72
CA ALA A 160 7.44 -1.75 8.84
C ALA A 160 8.07 -0.44 9.36
N LEU A 161 7.26 0.51 9.83
CA LEU A 161 7.74 1.77 10.39
C LEU A 161 8.56 1.55 11.68
N ARG A 162 8.16 0.62 12.55
CA ARG A 162 8.99 0.23 13.71
C ARG A 162 10.38 -0.22 13.28
N ARG A 163 10.49 -1.08 12.26
CA ARG A 163 11.79 -1.50 11.71
C ARG A 163 12.58 -0.33 11.13
N TYR A 164 11.92 0.60 10.45
CA TYR A 164 12.56 1.80 9.87
C TYR A 164 13.20 2.68 10.95
N PHE A 165 12.46 2.98 12.03
CA PHE A 165 12.96 3.81 13.13
C PHE A 165 13.91 3.06 14.07
N SER A 166 13.78 1.74 14.23
CA SER A 166 14.72 0.93 15.03
C SER A 166 16.09 0.73 14.37
N ARG A 167 16.19 0.72 13.03
CA ARG A 167 17.42 0.37 12.30
C ARG A 167 18.62 1.27 12.61
N ASP A 168 18.37 2.46 13.17
CA ASP A 168 19.40 3.45 13.50
C ASP A 168 19.98 3.29 14.92
N GLN A 169 19.26 2.64 15.84
CA GLN A 169 19.81 2.34 17.18
C GLN A 169 21.03 1.41 17.08
N SER A 170 20.99 0.44 16.16
CA SER A 170 22.08 -0.54 15.99
C SER A 170 23.38 0.09 15.46
N SER A 171 23.29 1.12 14.63
CA SER A 171 24.46 1.85 14.09
C SER A 171 25.11 2.73 15.16
N HIS A 172 24.31 3.37 16.01
CA HIS A 172 24.82 4.22 17.08
C HIS A 172 25.37 3.44 18.30
N SER A 173 24.81 2.28 18.64
CA SER A 173 25.29 1.49 19.79
C SER A 173 26.67 0.87 19.62
N LEU A 174 27.17 0.72 18.38
CA LEU A 174 28.52 0.17 18.13
C LEU A 174 29.66 1.13 18.49
N PHE A 175 29.38 2.42 18.69
CA PHE A 175 30.40 3.43 19.03
C PHE A 175 30.38 3.87 20.51
N SER A 176 29.53 3.31 21.36
CA SER A 176 29.42 3.69 22.78
C SER A 176 30.12 2.73 23.76
N LEU A 177 30.99 1.85 23.29
CA LEU A 177 31.79 0.91 24.12
C LEU A 177 33.28 1.27 24.08
N HIS A 178 33.64 2.50 24.48
CA HIS A 178 35.00 2.85 24.90
C HIS A 178 34.94 4.16 25.71
N ALA A 179 34.69 4.05 27.01
CA ALA A 179 35.03 5.06 28.01
C ALA A 179 35.40 4.35 29.30
#